data_AF-A0A7K3E269-F1
#
_entry.id   AF-A0A7K3E269-F1
#
_cell.length_a   1.000
_cell.length_b   1.000
_cell.length_c   1.000
_cell.angle_alpha   90.00
_cell.angle_beta   90.00
_cell.angle_gamma   90.00
#
_symmetry.space_group_name_H-M   'P 1'
#
loop_
_entity.id
_entity.type
_entity.pdbx_description
1 polymer ?
#
loop_
_entity_poly.entity_id
_entity_poly.type
_entity_poly.pdbx_seq_one_letter_code
_entity_poly.pdbx_strand_id
1 'polypeptide(L)' 'MSARTEQALGAALDRLSSGRPWHTDGKLTKNILWREAGVSRAALNRATALLAEWDARAATSPGRVGGRQRDQELAER' A
#
# COMPACT_ATOMS: atom_id res chain seq x y z
N MET A 1 11.00 -5.89 -12.37
CA MET A 1 9.54 -5.62 -12.31
C MET A 1 9.08 -5.13 -13.69
N SER A 2 7.80 -5.21 -14.04
CA SER A 2 7.30 -4.50 -15.24
C SER A 2 6.99 -3.04 -14.92
N ALA A 3 7.19 -2.13 -15.88
CA ALA A 3 6.88 -0.70 -15.72
C ALA A 3 5.39 -0.46 -15.42
N ARG A 4 4.50 -1.27 -16.00
CA ARG A 4 3.05 -1.21 -15.74
C ARG A 4 2.72 -1.50 -14.27
N THR A 5 3.42 -2.45 -13.67
CA THR A 5 3.25 -2.82 -12.26
C THR A 5 3.67 -1.67 -11.34
N GLU A 6 4.79 -1.03 -11.62
CA GLU A 6 5.27 0.12 -10.83
C GLU A 6 4.32 1.32 -10.95
N GLN A 7 3.84 1.62 -12.15
CA GLN A 7 2.85 2.68 -12.37
C GLN A 7 1.53 2.42 -11.62
N ALA A 8 1.02 1.19 -11.66
CA ALA A 8 -0.21 0.83 -10.95
C ALA A 8 -0.05 0.97 -9.43
N LEU A 9 1.09 0.54 -8.88
CA LEU A 9 1.42 0.69 -7.47
C LEU A 9 1.57 2.17 -7.06
N GLY A 10 2.23 3.00 -7.89
CA GLY A 10 2.41 4.43 -7.63
C GLY A 10 1.08 5.17 -7.62
N ALA A 11 0.23 4.92 -8.61
CA ALA A 11 -1.11 5.50 -8.68
C ALA A 11 -1.97 5.12 -7.47
N ALA A 12 -1.91 3.86 -7.02
CA ALA A 12 -2.61 3.42 -5.81
C ALA A 12 -2.07 4.11 -4.55
N LEU A 13 -0.74 4.24 -4.43
CA LEU A 13 -0.10 4.94 -3.32
C LEU A 13 -0.55 6.41 -3.22
N ASP A 14 -0.58 7.12 -4.34
CA ASP A 14 -1.02 8.52 -4.40
C ASP A 14 -2.49 8.69 -4.02
N ARG A 15 -3.37 7.81 -4.52
CA ARG A 15 -4.80 7.82 -4.13
C ARG A 15 -5.00 7.58 -2.63
N LEU A 16 -4.29 6.62 -2.05
CA LEU A 16 -4.39 6.31 -0.62
C LEU A 16 -3.82 7.44 0.24
N SER A 17 -2.70 8.03 -0.18
CA SER A 17 -2.04 9.15 0.51
C SER A 17 -2.91 10.41 0.50
N SER A 18 -3.63 10.67 -0.61
CA SER A 18 -4.59 11.77 -0.72
C SER A 18 -5.94 11.51 -0.03
N GLY A 19 -6.12 10.33 0.59
CA GLY A 19 -7.36 9.99 1.30
C GLY A 19 -8.55 9.72 0.38
N ARG A 20 -8.29 9.33 -0.87
CA ARG A 20 -9.31 8.96 -1.88
C ARG A 20 -9.24 7.46 -2.21
N PRO A 21 -9.50 6.55 -1.25
CA PRO A 21 -9.53 5.12 -1.52
C PRO A 21 -10.69 4.78 -2.47
N TRP A 22 -10.53 3.76 -3.32
CA TRP A 22 -11.61 3.30 -4.21
C TRP A 22 -12.33 2.06 -3.68
N HIS A 23 -11.62 1.16 -3.02
CA HIS A 23 -12.17 -0.14 -2.59
C HIS A 23 -12.04 -0.38 -1.09
N THR A 24 -11.52 0.59 -0.33
CA THR A 24 -11.09 0.38 1.05
C THR A 24 -11.45 1.55 1.97
N ASP A 25 -11.36 1.34 3.27
CA ASP A 25 -11.66 2.33 4.32
C ASP A 25 -10.60 3.44 4.45
N GLY A 26 -9.71 3.58 3.46
CA GLY A 26 -8.69 4.63 3.42
C GLY A 26 -7.45 4.34 4.26
N LYS A 27 -7.32 3.14 4.85
CA LYS A 27 -6.10 2.80 5.59
C LYS A 27 -4.94 2.57 4.62
N LEU A 28 -3.85 3.29 4.82
CA LEU A 28 -2.61 3.07 4.09
C LEU A 28 -1.90 1.85 4.69
N THR A 29 -2.23 0.65 4.20
CA THR A 29 -1.59 -0.64 4.57
C THR A 29 -1.00 -1.31 3.34
N LYS A 30 0.00 -2.19 3.51
CA LYS A 30 0.56 -2.94 2.37
C LYS A 30 -0.51 -3.84 1.75
N ASN A 31 -1.42 -4.38 2.56
CA ASN A 31 -2.53 -5.22 2.11
C ASN A 31 -3.52 -4.50 1.20
N ILE A 32 -3.81 -3.24 1.51
CA ILE A 32 -4.68 -2.40 0.69
C ILE A 32 -3.95 -1.97 -0.59
N LEU A 33 -2.66 -1.66 -0.51
CA LEU A 33 -1.87 -1.16 -1.64
C LEU A 33 -1.83 -2.12 -2.83
N TRP A 34 -1.52 -3.41 -2.63
CA TRP A 34 -1.48 -4.36 -3.76
C TRP A 34 -2.88 -4.66 -4.31
N ARG A 35 -3.93 -4.60 -3.48
CA ARG A 35 -5.33 -4.76 -3.90
C ARG A 35 -5.83 -3.58 -4.72
N GLU A 36 -5.59 -2.36 -4.26
CA GLU A 36 -5.94 -1.11 -4.95
C GLU A 36 -5.17 -0.94 -6.27
N ALA A 37 -3.96 -1.51 -6.36
CA ALA A 37 -3.17 -1.54 -7.59
C ALA A 37 -3.54 -2.71 -8.53
N GLY A 38 -4.34 -3.68 -8.09
CA GLY A 38 -4.71 -4.85 -8.89
C GLY A 38 -3.52 -5.77 -9.21
N VAL A 39 -2.52 -5.83 -8.33
CA VAL A 39 -1.29 -6.64 -8.52
C VAL A 39 -1.13 -7.67 -7.42
N SER A 40 -0.24 -8.66 -7.61
CA SER A 40 0.05 -9.63 -6.57
C SER A 40 0.90 -9.06 -5.44
N ARG A 41 0.78 -9.62 -4.23
CA ARG A 41 1.67 -9.29 -3.10
C ARG A 41 3.15 -9.49 -3.42
N ALA A 42 3.48 -10.53 -4.19
CA ALA A 42 4.85 -10.77 -4.64
C ALA A 42 5.36 -9.66 -5.57
N ALA A 43 4.47 -9.03 -6.35
CA ALA A 43 4.81 -7.87 -7.16
C ALA A 43 5.12 -6.66 -6.25
N LEU A 44 4.26 -6.34 -5.28
CA LEU A 44 4.54 -5.27 -4.31
C LEU A 44 5.87 -5.48 -3.56
N ASN A 45 6.15 -6.71 -3.11
CA ASN A 45 7.39 -7.00 -2.38
C ASN A 45 8.66 -6.79 -3.21
N ARG A 46 8.57 -6.89 -4.54
CA ARG A 46 9.69 -6.57 -5.45
C ARG A 46 9.81 -5.06 -5.71
N ALA A 47 8.84 -4.25 -5.28
CA ALA A 47 8.77 -2.81 -5.53
C ALA A 47 9.46 -2.07 -4.39
N THR A 48 10.72 -2.39 -4.14
CA THR A 48 11.45 -1.94 -2.94
C THR A 48 11.52 -0.41 -2.83
N ALA A 49 11.73 0.30 -3.94
CA ALA A 49 11.70 1.77 -3.97
C ALA A 49 10.34 2.34 -3.55
N LEU A 50 9.24 1.74 -4.03
CA LEU A 50 7.89 2.17 -3.69
C LEU A 50 7.50 1.81 -2.25
N LEU A 51 8.00 0.69 -1.72
CA LEU A 51 7.85 0.34 -0.31
C LEU A 51 8.57 1.35 0.59
N ALA A 52 9.75 1.83 0.21
CA ALA A 52 10.45 2.88 0.96
C ALA A 52 9.68 4.21 0.95
N GLU A 53 9.11 4.60 -0.19
CA GLU A 53 8.24 5.77 -0.30
C GLU A 53 6.96 5.62 0.55
N TRP A 54 6.36 4.43 0.52
CA TRP A 54 5.21 4.10 1.37
C TRP A 54 5.56 4.24 2.85
N ASP A 55 6.70 3.70 3.29
CA ASP A 55 7.15 3.77 4.69
C ASP A 55 7.30 5.24 5.13
N ALA A 56 7.88 6.10 4.27
CA ALA A 56 8.03 7.54 4.54
C ALA A 56 6.68 8.27 4.66
N ARG A 57 5.73 7.98 3.76
CA ARG A 57 4.38 8.59 3.77
C ARG A 57 3.53 8.11 4.95
N ALA A 58 3.66 6.82 5.32
CA ALA A 58 2.99 6.23 6.46
C ALA A 58 3.51 6.78 7.80
N ALA A 59 4.82 7.04 7.92
CA ALA A 59 5.42 7.66 9.09
C ALA A 59 4.95 9.11 9.33
N THR A 60 4.64 9.85 8.26
CA THR A 60 4.25 11.27 8.30
C THR A 60 2.75 11.47 8.55
N SER A 61 1.95 10.39 8.62
CA SER A 61 0.49 10.45 8.80
C SER A 61 0.07 10.04 10.22
N PRO A 62 0.17 10.93 11.23
CA PRO A 62 -0.06 10.59 12.65
C PRO A 62 -1.48 10.06 12.95
N GLY A 63 -2.48 10.37 12.10
CA GLY A 63 -3.87 9.89 12.26
C GLY A 63 -4.15 8.47 11.75
N ARG A 64 -3.21 7.80 11.07
CA ARG A 64 -3.38 6.43 10.54
C ARG A 64 -2.33 5.44 11.07
N VAL A 65 -1.57 5.82 12.10
CA VAL A 65 -0.57 4.99 12.78
C VAL A 65 -1.26 4.02 13.77
N GLY A 66 -2.15 3.18 13.24
CA GLY A 66 -2.68 2.00 13.93
C GLY A 66 -2.46 0.73 13.11
N GLY A 67 -1.55 0.77 12.14
CA GLY A 67 -1.35 -0.28 11.13
C GLY A 67 -0.10 -1.12 11.34
N ARG A 68 0.72 -0.85 12.37
CA ARG A 68 1.98 -1.59 12.59
C ARG A 68 1.75 -3.07 12.94
N GLN A 69 0.56 -3.42 13.45
CA GLN A 69 0.27 -4.74 14.02
C GLN A 69 -0.78 -5.56 13.21
N ARG A 70 -1.53 -4.95 12.28
CA ARG A 70 -2.65 -5.62 11.57
C ARG A 70 -2.25 -6.40 10.31
N ASP A 71 -1.08 -6.13 9.74
CA ASP A 71 -0.66 -6.77 8.48
C ASP A 71 -0.15 -8.22 8.67
N GLN A 72 0.02 -8.66 9.92
CA GLN A 72 0.48 -10.02 10.26
C GLN A 72 -0.68 -11.01 10.45
N GLU A 73 -1.93 -10.54 10.65
CA GLU A 73 -3.06 -11.36 11.07
C GLU A 73 -3.98 -11.82 9.91
N LEU A 74 -3.81 -11.27 8.70
CA LEU A 74 -4.70 -11.53 7.55
C LEU A 74 -4.21 -12.67 6.62
N ALA A 75 -3.29 -13.52 7.08
CA ALA A 75 -2.76 -14.64 6.30
C ALA A 75 -3.34 -16.02 6.69
N GLU A 76 -4.29 -16.11 7.63
CA GLU A 76 -4.81 -17.40 8.14
C GLU A 76 -6.34 -17.58 8.04
N ARG A 77 -7.00 -17.07 7.00
CA ARG A 77 -8.40 -17.46 6.71
C ARG A 77 -8.65 -17.68 5.23
#